data_AF-A0A921SV72-F1
#
_entry.id   AF-A0A921SV72-F1
#
_cell.length_a   1.000
_cell.length_b   1.000
_cell.length_c   1.000
_cell.angle_alpha   90.00
_cell.angle_beta   90.00
_cell.angle_gamma   90.00
#
_symmetry.space_group_name_H-M   'P 1'
#
loop_
_entity.id
_entity.type
_entity.pdbx_description
1 polymer ?
#
loop_
_entity_poly.entity_id
_entity_poly.type
_entity_poly.pdbx_seq_one_letter_code
_entity_poly.pdbx_strand_id
1 'polypeptide(L)'
;MEKNYQKENRNRRRSRDLLVEKILQRFPARRLDNDDELFDALEEYDSYRNERYERLADDQGKLCKLFTANPKMGAFISDVIGGDDALVACVRYFGRDMLDCAQDEGRMAEVRRANDEYLSRMARFNELESQMRDNLQKSTRCMERFKADKGMSDSEFESFLDRVYHLCNHVFMGELNDEVLELLFKGLHYDSDLSCAEHDGEVRGRNARIVFEKRERSGDSLPPLRNSGSFEAGDDQSPFFGNRRRRSVWDL
;
A
#
# COMPACT_ATOMS: atom_id res chain seq x y z
N MET A 1 11.34 27.24 57.05
CA MET A 1 11.36 27.26 55.57
C MET A 1 11.24 25.87 54.94
N GLU A 2 11.76 24.80 55.56
CA GLU A 2 11.70 23.43 55.00
C GLU A 2 10.28 22.84 54.82
N LYS A 3 9.32 23.16 55.70
CA LYS A 3 7.93 22.68 55.59
C LYS A 3 7.20 23.19 54.34
N ASN A 4 7.55 24.39 53.84
CA ASN A 4 6.98 24.91 52.59
C ASN A 4 7.62 24.24 51.37
N TYR A 5 8.95 24.02 51.40
CA TYR A 5 9.69 23.37 50.31
C TYR A 5 9.19 21.94 50.00
N GLN A 6 8.91 21.15 51.04
CA GLN A 6 8.37 19.79 50.85
C GLN A 6 6.93 19.78 50.34
N LYS A 7 6.10 20.75 50.76
CA LYS A 7 4.71 20.88 50.32
C LYS A 7 4.62 21.32 48.86
N GLU A 8 5.48 22.25 48.45
CA GLU A 8 5.59 22.72 47.06
C GLU A 8 6.06 21.60 46.13
N ASN A 9 7.08 20.83 46.54
CA ASN A 9 7.58 19.69 45.75
C ASN A 9 6.55 18.54 45.62
N ARG A 10 5.76 18.27 46.66
CA ARG A 10 4.64 17.30 46.59
C ARG A 10 3.57 17.75 45.60
N ASN A 11 3.21 19.03 45.61
CA ASN A 11 2.24 19.59 44.68
C ASN A 11 2.75 19.58 43.23
N ARG A 12 4.03 19.89 43.01
CA ARG A 12 4.65 19.84 41.67
C ARG A 12 4.67 18.42 41.07
N ARG A 13 5.00 17.40 41.88
CA ARG A 13 4.92 15.99 41.46
C ARG A 13 3.49 15.63 41.04
N ARG A 14 2.50 15.99 41.86
CA ARG A 14 1.08 15.77 41.53
C ARG A 14 0.64 16.46 40.24
N SER A 15 1.11 17.68 39.97
CA SER A 15 0.80 18.39 38.72
C SER A 15 1.45 17.76 37.49
N ARG A 16 2.70 17.31 37.61
CA ARG A 16 3.40 16.58 36.55
C ARG A 16 2.68 15.29 36.20
N ASP A 17 2.29 14.51 37.20
CA ASP A 17 1.62 13.23 36.99
C ASP A 17 0.30 13.40 36.23
N LEU A 18 -0.47 14.47 36.52
CA LEU A 18 -1.70 14.80 35.78
C LEU A 18 -1.46 15.18 34.31
N LEU A 19 -0.34 15.85 34.02
CA LEU A 19 0.02 16.20 32.65
C LEU A 19 0.43 14.96 31.86
N VAL A 20 1.26 14.11 32.48
CA VAL A 20 1.67 12.81 31.92
C VAL A 20 0.45 11.95 31.62
N GLU A 21 -0.49 11.84 32.56
CA GLU A 21 -1.73 11.07 32.37
C GLU A 21 -2.54 11.58 31.16
N LYS A 22 -2.72 12.90 31.02
CA LYS A 22 -3.45 13.48 29.87
C LYS A 22 -2.77 13.21 28.53
N ILE A 23 -1.44 13.26 28.48
CA ILE A 23 -0.67 12.97 27.26
C ILE A 23 -0.81 11.49 26.92
N LEU A 24 -0.62 10.59 27.88
CA LEU A 24 -0.71 9.14 27.66
C LEU A 24 -2.13 8.68 27.33
N GLN A 25 -3.18 9.34 27.83
CA GLN A 25 -4.56 9.09 27.39
C GLN A 25 -4.72 9.30 25.88
N ARG A 26 -3.98 10.25 25.30
CA ARG A 26 -4.06 10.57 23.87
C ARG A 26 -3.03 9.81 23.03
N PHE A 27 -1.83 9.63 23.58
CA PHE A 27 -0.68 9.00 22.94
C PHE A 27 -0.15 7.85 23.82
N PRO A 28 -0.90 6.73 23.91
CA PRO A 28 -0.61 5.67 24.88
C PRO A 28 0.70 4.91 24.64
N ALA A 29 1.25 4.97 23.42
CA ALA A 29 2.52 4.33 23.06
C ALA A 29 3.75 5.25 23.24
N ARG A 30 3.56 6.51 23.66
CA ARG A 30 4.65 7.48 23.80
C ARG A 30 5.49 7.15 25.04
N ARG A 31 6.82 7.18 24.90
CA ARG A 31 7.75 7.15 26.04
C ARG A 31 7.95 8.57 26.56
N LEU A 32 8.02 8.71 27.88
CA LEU A 32 8.14 9.98 28.60
C LEU A 32 9.17 9.78 29.73
N ASP A 33 10.38 9.41 29.34
CA ASP A 33 11.41 8.93 30.25
C ASP A 33 12.18 10.09 30.90
N ASN A 34 12.20 11.27 30.25
CA ASN A 34 12.85 12.49 30.72
C ASN A 34 11.96 13.74 30.56
N ASP A 35 12.48 14.89 31.00
CA ASP A 35 11.73 16.15 30.97
C ASP A 35 11.61 16.71 29.55
N ASP A 36 12.62 16.53 28.71
CA ASP A 36 12.63 17.02 27.32
C ASP A 36 11.54 16.32 26.49
N GLU A 37 11.44 14.99 26.58
CA GLU A 37 10.38 14.19 25.96
C GLU A 37 8.98 14.59 26.43
N LEU A 38 8.85 14.98 27.70
CA LEU A 38 7.59 15.50 28.25
C LEU A 38 7.25 16.86 27.68
N PHE A 39 8.22 17.77 27.55
CA PHE A 39 7.99 19.10 26.97
C PHE A 39 7.68 19.01 25.47
N ASP A 40 8.37 18.16 24.71
CA ASP A 40 8.08 17.90 23.30
C ASP A 40 6.65 17.35 23.12
N ALA A 41 6.26 16.39 23.96
CA ALA A 41 4.91 15.83 23.92
C ALA A 41 3.82 16.84 24.32
N LEU A 42 4.16 17.79 25.21
CA LEU A 42 3.26 18.89 25.57
C LEU A 42 3.09 19.89 24.43
N GLU A 43 4.16 20.24 23.73
CA GLU A 43 4.12 21.15 22.57
C GLU A 43 3.32 20.53 21.42
N GLU A 44 3.53 19.24 21.13
CA GLU A 44 2.75 18.51 20.13
C GLU A 44 1.27 18.44 20.52
N TYR A 45 0.97 18.17 21.79
CA TYR A 45 -0.41 18.15 22.28
C TYR A 45 -1.09 19.51 22.19
N ASP A 46 -0.39 20.59 22.53
CA ASP A 46 -0.91 21.95 22.44
C ASP A 46 -1.16 22.36 20.98
N SER A 47 -0.19 22.08 20.10
CA SER A 47 -0.29 22.32 18.66
C SER A 47 -1.48 21.58 18.05
N TYR A 48 -1.62 20.29 18.36
CA TYR A 48 -2.76 19.47 17.94
C TYR A 48 -4.10 20.07 18.41
N ARG A 49 -4.17 20.53 19.66
CA ARG A 49 -5.39 21.16 20.18
C ARG A 49 -5.68 22.47 19.49
N ASN A 50 -4.68 23.33 19.33
CA ASN A 50 -4.83 24.62 18.67
C ASN A 50 -5.34 24.45 17.24
N GLU A 51 -4.73 23.57 16.45
CA GLU A 51 -5.23 23.26 15.10
C GLU A 51 -6.69 22.78 15.11
N ARG A 52 -7.04 21.89 16.04
CA ARG A 52 -8.42 21.38 16.16
C ARG A 52 -9.39 22.49 16.55
N TYR A 53 -8.98 23.38 17.47
CA TYR A 53 -9.79 24.52 17.89
C TYR A 53 -9.98 25.52 16.77
N GLU A 54 -8.92 25.83 16.02
CA GLU A 54 -8.99 26.70 14.84
C GLU A 54 -9.94 26.13 13.80
N ARG A 55 -9.84 24.84 13.45
CA ARG A 55 -10.78 24.18 12.53
C ARG A 55 -12.22 24.26 13.02
N LEU A 56 -12.45 23.99 14.31
CA LEU A 56 -13.79 24.08 14.89
C LEU A 56 -14.33 25.51 14.87
N ALA A 57 -13.49 26.50 15.20
CA ALA A 57 -13.84 27.90 15.18
C ALA A 57 -14.15 28.38 13.76
N ASP A 58 -13.38 27.95 12.77
CA ASP A 58 -13.61 28.22 11.35
C ASP A 58 -14.93 27.62 10.88
N ASP A 59 -15.21 26.36 11.23
CA ASP A 59 -16.45 25.69 10.86
C ASP A 59 -17.67 26.32 11.53
N GLN A 60 -17.57 26.67 12.81
CA GLN A 60 -18.59 27.47 13.50
C GLN A 60 -18.77 28.84 12.84
N GLY A 61 -17.68 29.50 12.43
CA GLY A 61 -17.73 30.77 11.72
C GLY A 61 -18.46 30.65 10.37
N LYS A 62 -18.21 29.58 9.62
CA LYS A 62 -18.93 29.28 8.36
C LYS A 62 -20.41 29.03 8.62
N LEU A 63 -20.76 28.23 9.63
CA LEU A 63 -22.16 27.97 10.01
C LEU A 63 -22.88 29.25 10.44
N CYS A 64 -22.25 30.08 11.29
CA CYS A 64 -22.80 31.38 11.69
C CYS A 64 -23.04 32.29 10.48
N LYS A 65 -22.09 32.35 9.53
CA LYS A 65 -22.26 33.10 8.28
C LYS A 65 -23.45 32.57 7.46
N LEU A 66 -23.59 31.25 7.34
CA LEU A 66 -24.72 30.63 6.63
C LEU A 66 -26.06 30.96 7.30
N PHE A 67 -26.15 30.86 8.62
CA PHE A 67 -27.38 31.20 9.35
C PHE A 67 -27.72 32.68 9.29
N THR A 68 -26.71 33.55 9.29
CA THR A 68 -26.89 35.00 9.13
C THR A 68 -27.34 35.34 7.71
N ALA A 69 -26.76 34.69 6.69
CA ALA A 69 -27.10 34.91 5.29
C ALA A 69 -28.47 34.34 4.92
N ASN A 70 -28.88 33.21 5.52
CA ASN A 70 -30.17 32.59 5.29
C ASN A 70 -30.83 32.15 6.61
N PRO A 71 -31.60 33.05 7.25
CA PRO A 71 -32.31 32.74 8.48
C PRO A 71 -33.34 31.61 8.34
N LYS A 72 -33.96 31.45 7.16
CA LYS A 72 -34.91 30.36 6.90
C LYS A 72 -34.21 28.99 6.96
N MET A 73 -32.99 28.89 6.42
CA MET A 73 -32.17 27.68 6.50
C MET A 73 -31.76 27.36 7.94
N GLY A 74 -31.47 28.39 8.75
CA GLY A 74 -31.20 28.20 10.18
C GLY A 74 -32.39 27.63 10.95
N ALA A 75 -33.58 28.19 10.73
CA ALA A 75 -34.81 27.69 11.34
C ALA A 75 -35.12 26.26 10.89
N PHE A 76 -34.98 25.96 9.59
CA PHE A 76 -35.13 24.62 9.06
C PHE A 76 -34.19 23.60 9.73
N ILE A 77 -32.90 23.89 9.80
CA ILE A 77 -31.92 23.00 10.45
C ILE A 77 -32.24 22.82 11.94
N SER A 78 -32.65 23.89 12.63
CA SER A 78 -33.02 23.84 14.04
C SER A 78 -34.21 22.89 14.29
N ASP A 79 -35.26 22.99 13.48
CA ASP A 79 -36.45 22.14 13.61
C ASP A 79 -36.13 20.66 13.34
N VAL A 80 -35.33 20.37 12.29
CA VAL A 80 -34.91 19.01 11.97
C VAL A 80 -34.01 18.40 13.07
N ILE A 81 -33.10 19.19 13.63
CA ILE A 81 -32.31 18.76 14.81
C ILE A 81 -33.21 18.53 16.03
N GLY A 82 -34.28 19.33 16.16
CA GLY A 82 -35.32 19.17 17.18
C GLY A 82 -36.18 17.90 17.01
N GLY A 83 -36.05 17.19 15.89
CA GLY A 83 -36.76 15.93 15.61
C GLY A 83 -37.98 16.09 14.71
N ASP A 84 -38.24 17.27 14.15
CA ASP A 84 -39.29 17.45 13.15
C ASP A 84 -38.93 16.70 11.86
N ASP A 85 -39.95 16.20 11.16
CA ASP A 85 -39.78 15.59 9.83
C ASP A 85 -39.19 16.60 8.84
N ALA A 86 -38.10 16.21 8.17
CA ALA A 86 -37.35 17.11 7.29
C ALA A 86 -38.15 17.58 6.08
N LEU A 87 -39.09 16.77 5.55
CA LEU A 87 -39.94 17.20 4.44
C LEU A 87 -40.98 18.20 4.91
N VAL A 88 -41.60 17.94 6.07
CA VAL A 88 -42.56 18.87 6.68
C VAL A 88 -41.90 20.21 7.01
N ALA A 89 -40.71 20.20 7.61
CA ALA A 89 -39.94 21.41 7.91
C ALA A 89 -39.52 22.14 6.62
N CYS A 90 -39.12 21.41 5.58
CA CYS A 90 -38.76 22.01 4.29
C CYS A 90 -39.96 22.74 3.66
N VAL A 91 -41.15 22.13 3.65
CA VAL A 91 -42.37 22.77 3.15
C VAL A 91 -42.74 23.99 4.00
N ARG A 92 -42.58 23.92 5.33
CA ARG A 92 -42.87 25.04 6.26
C ARG A 92 -42.07 26.29 5.92
N TYR A 93 -40.77 26.15 5.63
CA TYR A 93 -39.87 27.29 5.43
C TYR A 93 -39.67 27.69 3.96
N PHE A 94 -39.69 26.72 3.04
CA PHE A 94 -39.37 26.92 1.62
C PHE A 94 -40.53 26.62 0.67
N GLY A 95 -41.67 26.12 1.16
CA GLY A 95 -42.80 25.70 0.32
C GLY A 95 -43.36 26.83 -0.55
N ARG A 96 -43.45 28.05 -0.01
CA ARG A 96 -43.89 29.21 -0.81
C ARG A 96 -42.87 29.59 -1.89
N ASP A 97 -41.58 29.58 -1.55
CA ASP A 97 -40.51 29.87 -2.51
C ASP A 97 -40.51 28.82 -3.65
N MET A 98 -40.81 27.54 -3.34
CA MET A 98 -40.99 26.51 -4.36
C MET A 98 -42.21 26.75 -5.26
N LEU A 99 -43.35 27.16 -4.68
CA LEU A 99 -44.55 27.48 -5.46
C LEU A 99 -44.35 28.70 -6.37
N ASP A 100 -43.65 29.72 -5.87
CA ASP A 100 -43.31 30.92 -6.64
C ASP A 100 -42.30 30.58 -7.76
N CYS A 101 -41.31 29.73 -7.48
CA CYS A 101 -40.44 29.17 -8.52
C CYS A 101 -41.23 28.38 -9.56
N ALA A 102 -42.22 27.58 -9.17
CA ALA A 102 -43.04 26.80 -10.11
C ALA A 102 -43.83 27.66 -11.12
N GLN A 103 -44.09 28.93 -10.77
CA GLN A 103 -44.75 29.90 -11.65
C GLN A 103 -43.77 30.59 -12.61
N ASP A 104 -42.45 30.46 -12.39
CA ASP A 104 -41.38 31.00 -13.23
C ASP A 104 -40.66 29.87 -13.99
N GLU A 105 -40.89 29.83 -15.30
CA GLU A 105 -40.40 28.77 -16.18
C GLU A 105 -38.86 28.73 -16.28
N GLY A 106 -38.20 29.89 -16.15
CA GLY A 106 -36.74 29.99 -16.15
C GLY A 106 -36.14 29.43 -14.87
N ARG A 107 -36.69 29.81 -13.71
CA ARG A 107 -36.25 29.26 -12.41
C ARG A 107 -36.52 27.77 -12.29
N MET A 108 -37.65 27.28 -12.82
CA MET A 108 -37.94 25.85 -12.87
C MET A 108 -36.94 25.07 -13.73
N ALA A 109 -36.47 25.64 -14.83
CA ALA A 109 -35.44 24.99 -15.66
C ALA A 109 -34.12 24.82 -14.89
N GLU A 110 -33.71 25.83 -14.11
CA GLU A 110 -32.52 25.76 -13.26
C GLU A 110 -32.67 24.69 -12.16
N VAL A 111 -33.82 24.64 -11.47
CA VAL A 111 -34.10 23.64 -10.44
C VAL A 111 -34.10 22.22 -11.02
N ARG A 112 -34.71 22.02 -12.21
CA ARG A 112 -34.70 20.72 -12.90
C ARG A 112 -33.27 20.29 -13.24
N ARG A 113 -32.48 21.19 -13.82
CA ARG A 113 -31.07 20.92 -14.13
C ARG A 113 -30.27 20.52 -12.89
N ALA A 114 -30.44 21.26 -11.78
CA ALA A 114 -29.77 20.93 -10.53
C ALA A 114 -30.18 19.55 -9.98
N ASN A 115 -31.46 19.17 -10.14
CA ASN A 115 -31.95 17.84 -9.77
C ASN A 115 -31.37 16.75 -10.67
N ASP A 116 -31.34 16.94 -11.99
CA ASP A 116 -30.75 15.99 -12.93
C ASP A 116 -29.25 15.77 -12.65
N GLU A 117 -28.52 16.85 -12.31
CA GLU A 117 -27.12 16.77 -11.88
C GLU A 117 -26.96 15.96 -10.57
N TYR A 118 -27.86 16.16 -9.59
CA TYR A 118 -27.86 15.38 -8.36
C TYR A 118 -28.16 13.89 -8.61
N LEU A 119 -29.19 13.58 -9.40
CA LEU A 119 -29.55 12.21 -9.75
C LEU A 119 -28.43 11.50 -10.50
N SER A 120 -27.78 12.19 -11.44
CA SER A 120 -26.61 11.67 -12.16
C SER A 120 -25.44 11.35 -11.23
N ARG A 121 -25.13 12.26 -10.27
CA ARG A 121 -24.10 12.01 -9.25
C ARG A 121 -24.44 10.82 -8.36
N MET A 122 -25.69 10.70 -7.92
CA MET A 122 -26.15 9.58 -7.09
C MET A 122 -26.10 8.27 -7.86
N ALA A 123 -26.51 8.24 -9.13
CA ALA A 123 -26.41 7.06 -9.98
C ALA A 123 -24.94 6.62 -10.14
N ARG A 124 -24.02 7.54 -10.44
CA ARG A 124 -22.59 7.24 -10.55
C ARG A 124 -22.00 6.76 -9.22
N PHE A 125 -22.40 7.35 -8.10
CA PHE A 125 -21.94 6.94 -6.77
C PHE A 125 -22.42 5.51 -6.46
N ASN A 126 -23.70 5.22 -6.67
CA ASN A 126 -24.27 3.90 -6.45
C ASN A 126 -23.63 2.83 -7.37
N GLU A 127 -23.34 3.18 -8.63
CA GLU A 127 -22.63 2.30 -9.55
C GLU A 127 -21.22 2.00 -9.05
N LEU A 128 -20.46 3.03 -8.65
CA LEU A 128 -19.12 2.86 -8.10
C LEU A 128 -19.14 2.00 -6.83
N GLU A 129 -20.08 2.23 -5.92
CA GLU A 129 -20.24 1.44 -4.70
C GLU A 129 -20.57 -0.03 -5.02
N SER A 130 -21.46 -0.27 -5.98
CA SER A 130 -21.78 -1.64 -6.44
C SER A 130 -20.56 -2.33 -7.04
N GLN A 131 -19.80 -1.63 -7.89
CA GLN A 131 -18.56 -2.18 -8.47
C GLN A 131 -17.52 -2.47 -7.40
N MET A 132 -17.33 -1.58 -6.42
CA MET A 132 -16.42 -1.81 -5.28
C MET A 132 -16.83 -3.05 -4.48
N ARG A 133 -18.13 -3.20 -4.20
CA ARG A 133 -18.66 -4.36 -3.46
C ARG A 133 -18.44 -5.67 -4.22
N ASP A 134 -18.72 -5.69 -5.53
CA ASP A 134 -18.52 -6.86 -6.38
C ASP A 134 -17.03 -7.20 -6.51
N ASN A 135 -16.17 -6.19 -6.65
CA ASN A 135 -14.72 -6.37 -6.71
C ASN A 135 -14.19 -6.93 -5.39
N LEU A 136 -14.65 -6.43 -4.24
CA LEU A 136 -14.25 -6.94 -2.94
C LEU A 136 -14.62 -8.43 -2.81
N GLN A 137 -15.86 -8.81 -3.15
CA GLN A 137 -16.30 -10.20 -3.10
C GLN A 137 -15.49 -11.13 -4.02
N LYS A 138 -15.18 -10.67 -5.24
CA LYS A 138 -14.33 -11.41 -6.18
C LYS A 138 -12.91 -11.54 -5.65
N SER A 139 -12.35 -10.47 -5.09
CA SER A 139 -11.01 -10.45 -4.51
C SER A 139 -10.89 -11.42 -3.34
N THR A 140 -11.85 -11.45 -2.41
CA THR A 140 -11.84 -12.41 -1.29
C THR A 140 -11.77 -13.86 -1.76
N ARG A 141 -12.58 -14.23 -2.75
CA ARG A 141 -12.56 -15.59 -3.34
C ARG A 141 -11.25 -15.90 -4.07
N CYS A 142 -10.69 -14.92 -4.77
CA CYS A 142 -9.41 -15.08 -5.47
C CYS A 142 -8.26 -15.26 -4.48
N MET A 143 -8.26 -14.47 -3.40
CA MET A 143 -7.29 -14.52 -2.31
C MET A 143 -7.29 -15.88 -1.61
N GLU A 144 -8.46 -16.42 -1.28
CA GLU A 144 -8.59 -17.75 -0.66
C GLU A 144 -8.02 -18.87 -1.56
N ARG A 145 -8.33 -18.83 -2.87
CA ARG A 145 -7.79 -19.79 -3.84
C ARG A 145 -6.27 -19.69 -3.94
N PHE A 146 -5.75 -18.47 -4.07
CA PHE A 146 -4.30 -18.24 -4.17
C PHE A 146 -3.56 -18.72 -2.92
N LYS A 147 -4.11 -18.44 -1.73
CA LYS A 147 -3.57 -18.93 -0.46
C LYS A 147 -3.53 -20.45 -0.41
N ALA A 148 -4.61 -21.12 -0.84
CA ALA A 148 -4.69 -22.57 -0.91
C ALA A 148 -3.69 -23.17 -1.91
N ASP A 149 -3.59 -22.61 -3.12
CA ASP A 149 -2.69 -23.08 -4.19
C ASP A 149 -1.21 -22.98 -3.80
N LYS A 150 -0.86 -21.97 -3.00
CA LYS A 150 0.50 -21.76 -2.50
C LYS A 150 0.77 -22.42 -1.14
N GLY A 151 -0.24 -23.03 -0.52
CA GLY A 151 -0.12 -23.68 0.79
C GLY A 151 0.30 -22.74 1.92
N MET A 152 -0.07 -21.46 1.85
CA MET A 152 0.35 -20.46 2.83
C MET A 152 -0.50 -20.53 4.11
N SER A 153 0.14 -20.30 5.25
CA SER A 153 -0.58 -20.06 6.51
C SER A 153 -1.29 -18.69 6.53
N ASP A 154 -2.23 -18.51 7.45
CA ASP A 154 -2.97 -17.26 7.64
C ASP A 154 -2.04 -16.07 7.90
N SER A 155 -1.05 -16.25 8.78
CA SER A 155 -0.10 -15.19 9.14
C SER A 155 0.87 -14.83 8.01
N GLU A 156 1.29 -15.81 7.21
CA GLU A 156 2.13 -15.56 6.03
C GLU A 156 1.35 -14.83 4.95
N PHE A 157 0.09 -15.19 4.75
CA PHE A 157 -0.78 -14.54 3.78
C PHE A 157 -1.11 -13.10 4.17
N GLU A 158 -1.38 -12.83 5.44
CA GLU A 158 -1.55 -11.45 5.94
C GLU A 158 -0.30 -10.60 5.71
N SER A 159 0.89 -11.14 6.03
CA SER A 159 2.16 -10.45 5.79
C SER A 159 2.42 -10.18 4.30
N PHE A 160 1.99 -11.10 3.43
CA PHE A 160 2.05 -10.92 1.98
C PHE A 160 1.11 -9.79 1.51
N LEU A 161 -0.15 -9.79 1.97
CA LEU A 161 -1.11 -8.74 1.62
C LEU A 161 -0.66 -7.37 2.10
N ASP A 162 -0.08 -7.28 3.29
CA ASP A 162 0.45 -6.03 3.83
C ASP A 162 1.52 -5.45 2.89
N ARG A 163 2.44 -6.28 2.40
CA ARG A 163 3.42 -5.87 1.39
C ARG A 163 2.79 -5.43 0.08
N VAL A 164 1.74 -6.12 -0.38
CA VAL A 164 0.99 -5.71 -1.59
C VAL A 164 0.33 -4.35 -1.38
N TYR A 165 -0.31 -4.10 -0.24
CA TYR A 165 -0.91 -2.81 0.07
C TYR A 165 0.13 -1.69 0.18
N HIS A 166 1.26 -1.95 0.84
CA HIS A 166 2.38 -1.02 0.89
C HIS A 166 2.88 -0.64 -0.51
N LEU A 167 3.08 -1.64 -1.39
CA LEU A 167 3.47 -1.40 -2.78
C LEU A 167 2.42 -0.57 -3.53
N CYS A 168 1.13 -0.94 -3.44
CA CYS A 168 0.05 -0.20 -4.08
C CYS A 168 -0.01 1.25 -3.60
N ASN A 169 0.18 1.51 -2.31
CA ASN A 169 0.19 2.87 -1.75
C ASN A 169 1.31 3.71 -2.36
N HIS A 170 2.54 3.20 -2.43
CA HIS A 170 3.65 3.94 -3.07
C HIS A 170 3.39 4.23 -4.55
N VAL A 171 2.83 3.27 -5.28
CA VAL A 171 2.47 3.46 -6.70
C VAL A 171 1.36 4.50 -6.86
N PHE A 172 0.32 4.46 -6.02
CA PHE A 172 -0.78 5.43 -6.08
C PHE A 172 -0.33 6.85 -5.71
N MET A 173 0.61 6.99 -4.79
CA MET A 173 1.19 8.29 -4.41
C MET A 173 2.26 8.80 -5.38
N GLY A 174 2.68 7.98 -6.35
CA GLY A 174 3.72 8.33 -7.33
C GLY A 174 5.15 8.26 -6.79
N GLU A 175 5.36 7.63 -5.63
CA GLU A 175 6.66 7.47 -4.98
C GLU A 175 7.33 6.15 -5.40
N LEU A 176 7.87 6.11 -6.61
CA LEU A 176 8.55 4.92 -7.14
C LEU A 176 10.02 4.90 -6.70
N ASN A 177 10.26 4.38 -5.51
CA ASN A 177 11.62 4.20 -4.97
C ASN A 177 12.30 2.96 -5.57
N ASP A 178 13.64 2.89 -5.47
CA ASP A 178 14.46 1.80 -6.00
C ASP A 178 13.98 0.42 -5.54
N GLU A 179 13.55 0.29 -4.28
CA GLU A 179 13.02 -0.96 -3.72
C GLU A 179 11.74 -1.44 -4.43
N VAL A 180 10.83 -0.51 -4.76
CA VAL A 180 9.58 -0.80 -5.48
C VAL A 180 9.87 -1.21 -6.92
N LEU A 181 10.77 -0.49 -7.59
CA LEU A 181 11.19 -0.79 -8.96
C LEU A 181 11.92 -2.13 -9.04
N GLU A 182 12.80 -2.43 -8.10
CA GLU A 182 13.52 -3.71 -8.03
C GLU A 182 12.56 -4.88 -7.75
N LEU A 183 11.58 -4.70 -6.85
CA LEU A 183 10.57 -5.71 -6.57
C LEU A 183 9.71 -6.02 -7.82
N LEU A 184 9.28 -4.98 -8.54
CA LEU A 184 8.53 -5.14 -9.80
C LEU A 184 9.38 -5.82 -10.88
N PHE A 185 10.64 -5.42 -11.01
CA PHE A 185 11.57 -6.00 -11.99
C PHE A 185 11.81 -7.50 -11.72
N LYS A 186 12.09 -7.87 -10.47
CA LYS A 186 12.22 -9.29 -10.06
C LYS A 186 10.94 -10.06 -10.29
N GLY A 187 9.78 -9.45 -10.02
CA GLY A 187 8.48 -10.06 -10.30
C GLY A 187 8.27 -10.37 -11.79
N LEU A 188 8.69 -9.49 -12.68
CA LEU A 188 8.57 -9.67 -14.13
C LEU A 188 9.53 -10.73 -14.69
N HIS A 189 10.73 -10.87 -14.11
CA HIS A 189 11.76 -11.78 -14.60
C HIS A 189 11.88 -13.10 -13.83
N TYR A 190 11.04 -13.33 -12.82
CA TYR A 190 11.12 -14.47 -11.90
C TYR A 190 11.30 -15.83 -12.60
N ASP A 191 10.45 -16.16 -13.57
CA ASP A 191 10.50 -17.47 -14.25
C ASP A 191 11.76 -17.63 -15.13
N SER A 192 12.19 -16.54 -15.78
CA SER A 192 13.38 -16.53 -16.62
C SER A 192 14.65 -16.70 -15.77
N ASP A 193 14.74 -15.99 -14.66
CA ASP A 193 15.90 -16.02 -13.77
C ASP A 193 16.03 -17.40 -13.09
N LEU A 194 14.89 -18.03 -12.73
CA LEU A 194 14.88 -19.40 -12.23
C LEU A 194 15.40 -20.40 -13.26
N SER A 195 14.90 -20.35 -14.49
CA SER A 195 15.33 -21.27 -15.54
C SER A 195 16.83 -21.12 -15.86
N CYS A 196 17.34 -19.89 -15.88
CA CYS A 196 18.77 -19.62 -16.05
C CYS A 196 19.58 -20.15 -14.87
N ALA A 197 19.12 -19.93 -13.63
CA ALA A 197 19.80 -20.40 -12.43
C ALA A 197 19.85 -21.93 -12.35
N GLU A 198 18.79 -22.63 -12.76
CA GLU A 198 18.78 -24.10 -12.84
C GLU A 198 19.80 -24.62 -13.86
N HIS A 199 19.82 -24.03 -15.05
CA HIS A 199 20.76 -24.42 -16.11
C HIS A 199 22.21 -24.16 -15.69
N ASP A 200 22.49 -22.99 -15.11
CA ASP A 200 23.80 -22.65 -14.56
C ASP A 200 24.20 -23.59 -13.42
N GLY A 201 23.25 -23.98 -12.57
CA GLY A 201 23.44 -24.96 -11.51
C GLY A 201 23.79 -26.35 -12.05
N GLU A 202 23.10 -26.80 -13.09
CA GLU A 202 23.36 -28.09 -13.76
C GLU A 202 24.74 -28.10 -14.41
N VAL A 203 25.10 -27.02 -15.13
CA VAL A 203 26.41 -26.87 -15.76
C VAL A 203 27.53 -26.83 -14.71
N ARG A 204 27.36 -26.08 -13.62
CA ARG A 204 28.31 -26.09 -12.50
C ARG A 204 28.43 -27.45 -11.84
N GLY A 205 27.31 -28.15 -11.63
CA GLY A 205 27.29 -29.50 -11.07
C GLY A 205 28.02 -30.51 -11.94
N ARG A 206 27.80 -30.47 -13.26
CA ARG A 206 28.52 -31.29 -14.25
C ARG A 206 30.01 -30.98 -14.26
N ASN A 207 30.39 -29.70 -14.25
CA ASN A 207 31.79 -29.29 -14.22
C ASN A 207 32.49 -29.73 -12.93
N ALA A 208 31.83 -29.59 -11.77
CA ALA A 208 32.36 -30.05 -10.49
C ALA A 208 32.57 -31.57 -10.47
N ARG A 209 31.62 -32.34 -11.00
CA ARG A 209 31.74 -33.81 -11.12
C ARG A 209 32.91 -34.21 -12.02
N ILE A 210 33.09 -33.56 -13.16
CA ILE A 210 34.24 -33.81 -14.06
C ILE A 210 35.57 -33.52 -13.35
N VAL A 211 35.64 -32.46 -12.53
CA VAL A 211 36.85 -32.15 -11.76
C VAL A 211 37.12 -33.20 -10.68
N PHE A 212 36.09 -33.69 -9.98
CA PHE A 212 36.22 -34.78 -9.01
C PHE A 212 36.69 -36.08 -9.67
N GLU A 213 36.05 -36.52 -10.76
CA GLU A 213 36.43 -37.75 -11.49
C GLU A 213 37.85 -37.65 -12.06
N LYS A 214 38.30 -36.47 -12.51
CA LYS A 214 39.68 -36.24 -12.94
C LYS A 214 40.68 -36.35 -11.79
N ARG A 215 40.34 -35.88 -10.59
CA ARG A 215 41.20 -36.01 -9.39
C ARG A 215 41.36 -37.46 -8.95
N GLU A 216 40.30 -38.26 -9.01
CA GLU A 216 40.38 -39.70 -8.70
C GLU A 216 41.23 -40.45 -9.74
N ARG A 217 41.13 -40.10 -11.03
CA ARG A 217 41.93 -40.72 -12.10
C ARG A 217 43.40 -40.31 -12.10
N SER A 218 43.76 -39.19 -11.47
CA SER A 218 45.17 -38.78 -11.29
C SER A 218 45.89 -39.49 -10.14
N GLY A 219 45.29 -40.54 -9.56
CA GLY A 219 45.84 -41.29 -8.42
C GLY A 219 46.73 -42.50 -8.74
N ASP A 220 46.87 -42.94 -9.99
CA ASP A 220 47.83 -44.01 -10.32
C ASP A 220 48.40 -43.80 -11.73
N SER A 221 49.59 -43.20 -11.78
CA SER A 221 50.27 -42.80 -13.00
C SER A 221 51.10 -43.95 -13.57
N LEU A 222 50.45 -45.06 -13.98
CA LEU A 222 51.07 -46.08 -14.84
C LEU A 222 50.07 -46.63 -15.86
N PRO A 223 50.27 -46.39 -17.18
CA PRO A 223 49.48 -47.07 -18.20
C PRO A 223 49.87 -48.57 -18.27
N PRO A 224 48.91 -49.50 -18.45
CA PRO A 224 49.23 -50.92 -18.58
C PRO A 224 49.98 -51.16 -19.90
N LEU A 225 51.23 -51.60 -19.80
CA LEU A 225 52.06 -52.00 -20.94
C LEU A 225 51.46 -53.23 -21.62
N ARG A 226 50.88 -53.05 -22.81
CA ARG A 226 50.43 -54.14 -23.69
C ARG A 226 51.62 -54.62 -24.53
N ASN A 227 51.95 -55.89 -24.36
CA ASN A 227 53.06 -56.60 -24.98
C ASN A 227 52.92 -56.71 -26.52
N SER A 228 54.05 -56.73 -27.21
CA SER A 228 54.22 -56.71 -28.66
C SER A 228 53.78 -58.00 -29.38
N GLY A 229 53.36 -57.88 -30.66
CA GLY A 229 53.17 -59.04 -31.53
C GLY A 229 52.57 -58.75 -32.91
N SER A 230 53.46 -58.68 -33.91
CA SER A 230 53.29 -59.01 -35.34
C SER A 230 52.61 -58.05 -36.33
N PHE A 231 53.23 -58.08 -37.51
CA PHE A 231 53.10 -57.36 -38.77
C PHE A 231 51.82 -57.74 -39.55
N GLU A 232 51.20 -56.77 -40.25
CA GLU A 232 50.82 -56.90 -41.66
C GLU A 232 50.35 -55.55 -42.24
N ALA A 233 50.87 -55.22 -43.42
CA ALA A 233 50.47 -54.08 -44.23
C ALA A 233 49.28 -54.48 -45.12
N GLY A 234 48.29 -53.61 -45.23
CA GLY A 234 47.18 -53.76 -46.17
C GLY A 234 46.41 -52.45 -46.29
N ASP A 235 46.53 -51.82 -47.46
CA ASP A 235 45.65 -50.75 -47.97
C ASP A 235 44.17 -51.15 -47.85
N ASP A 236 43.29 -50.23 -47.44
CA ASP A 236 42.43 -49.48 -48.36
C ASP A 236 41.31 -48.68 -47.64
N GLN A 237 41.12 -47.44 -48.09
CA GLN A 237 39.88 -46.61 -48.08
C GLN A 237 39.28 -46.17 -46.73
N SER A 238 38.87 -44.94 -46.44
CA SER A 238 38.90 -43.59 -47.05
C SER A 238 38.38 -42.60 -45.97
N PRO A 239 38.56 -41.26 -46.10
CA PRO A 239 38.50 -40.32 -44.98
C PRO A 239 37.20 -39.49 -44.94
N PHE A 240 36.61 -39.30 -43.76
CA PHE A 240 35.57 -38.28 -43.56
C PHE A 240 35.75 -37.52 -42.24
N PHE A 241 36.78 -36.67 -42.18
CA PHE A 241 36.84 -35.56 -41.23
C PHE A 241 37.12 -34.27 -41.99
N GLY A 242 36.05 -33.61 -42.43
CA GLY A 242 36.10 -32.28 -43.04
C GLY A 242 36.28 -31.20 -41.98
N ASN A 243 37.51 -30.74 -41.79
CA ASN A 243 37.80 -29.43 -41.19
C ASN A 243 37.21 -28.33 -42.08
N ARG A 244 36.15 -27.65 -41.60
CA ARG A 244 35.78 -26.31 -42.13
C ARG A 244 35.92 -25.29 -41.02
N ARG A 245 37.05 -24.57 -41.05
CA ARG A 245 37.21 -23.26 -40.38
C ARG A 245 36.10 -22.33 -40.90
N ARG A 246 35.20 -21.88 -40.03
CA ARG A 246 34.29 -20.78 -40.37
C ARG A 246 35.09 -19.47 -40.30
N ARG A 247 35.05 -18.72 -41.40
CA ARG A 247 35.65 -17.38 -41.56
C ARG A 247 35.09 -16.43 -40.50
N SER A 248 35.95 -15.51 -40.05
CA SER A 248 35.55 -14.44 -39.13
C SER A 248 34.68 -13.42 -39.87
N VAL A 249 33.77 -12.77 -39.14
CA VAL A 249 32.85 -11.72 -39.65
C VAL A 249 33.59 -10.44 -40.12
N TRP A 250 34.92 -10.39 -40.02
CA TRP A 250 35.74 -9.29 -40.52
C TRP A 250 36.32 -9.53 -41.93
N ASP A 251 36.08 -10.70 -42.52
CA ASP A 251 36.39 -10.98 -43.92
C ASP A 251 35.12 -10.87 -44.78
N LEU A 252 34.58 -9.64 -44.88
CA LEU A 252 33.60 -9.08 -45.83
C LEU A 252 32.25 -9.80 -46.04
#